data_AF-V4XYL2-F1
#
_entry.id   AF-V4XYL2-F1
#
_cell.length_a   1.000
_cell.length_b   1.000
_cell.length_c   1.000
_cell.angle_alpha   90.00
_cell.angle_beta   90.00
_cell.angle_gamma   90.00
#
_symmetry.space_group_name_H-M   'P 1'
#
loop_
_entity.id
_entity.type
_entity.pdbx_description
1 polymer ?
#
loop_
_entity_poly.entity_id
_entity_poly.type
_entity_poly.pdbx_seq_one_letter_code
_entity_poly.pdbx_strand_id
1 'polypeptide(L)' 'MSTTTVCAVCEAAAAGRTCTLCGSGVCGAHFDTGHGCCVDCLEGLTGAGDVGPGDAPG' A
#
# COMPACT_ATOMS: atom_id res chain seq x y z
N MET A 1 -21.67 -1.89 -15.86
CA MET A 1 -21.67 -1.63 -14.40
C MET A 1 -20.41 -0.82 -14.09
N SER A 2 -20.52 0.37 -13.51
CA SER A 2 -19.37 1.25 -13.22
C SER A 2 -19.03 1.16 -11.74
N THR A 3 -18.00 0.40 -11.38
CA THR A 3 -17.45 0.40 -10.03
C THR A 3 -16.53 1.60 -9.92
N THR A 4 -16.96 2.65 -9.24
CA THR A 4 -16.05 3.71 -8.82
C THR A 4 -15.00 3.08 -7.91
N THR A 5 -13.73 3.12 -8.32
CA THR A 5 -12.64 2.59 -7.52
C THR A 5 -12.46 3.45 -6.27
N VAL A 6 -12.70 2.87 -5.10
CA VAL A 6 -12.37 3.47 -3.80
C VAL A 6 -10.93 3.14 -3.43
N CYS A 7 -10.37 3.90 -2.48
CA CYS A 7 -9.03 3.66 -1.97
C CYS A 7 -8.94 2.26 -1.35
N ALA A 8 -8.03 1.43 -1.83
CA ALA A 8 -7.84 0.08 -1.29
C ALA A 8 -7.29 0.01 0.15
N VAL A 9 -6.88 1.15 0.72
CA VAL A 9 -6.29 1.24 2.07
C VAL A 9 -7.36 1.59 3.11
N CYS A 10 -8.14 2.66 2.86
CA CYS A 10 -9.17 3.10 3.81
C CYS A 10 -10.60 2.76 3.38
N GLU A 11 -10.80 2.36 2.13
CA GLU A 11 -12.09 2.01 1.52
C GLU A 11 -13.19 3.08 1.63
N ALA A 12 -12.84 4.29 2.08
CA ALA A 12 -13.78 5.36 2.37
C ALA A 12 -13.71 6.53 1.37
N ALA A 13 -12.56 6.74 0.75
CA ALA A 13 -12.32 7.83 -0.19
C ALA A 13 -12.20 7.33 -1.63
N ALA A 14 -12.56 8.16 -2.62
CA ALA A 14 -12.36 7.83 -4.02
C ALA A 14 -10.86 7.70 -4.34
N ALA A 15 -10.50 6.64 -5.08
CA ALA A 15 -9.14 6.49 -5.58
C ALA A 15 -8.87 7.53 -6.67
N GLY A 16 -7.79 8.29 -6.51
CA GLY A 16 -7.34 9.29 -7.48
C GLY A 16 -5.97 9.00 -8.05
N ARG A 17 -5.25 8.02 -7.50
CA ARG A 17 -3.89 7.63 -7.87
C ARG A 17 -3.78 6.12 -7.88
N THR A 18 -2.85 5.58 -8.66
CA THR A 18 -2.64 4.13 -8.76
C THR A 18 -1.26 3.79 -8.22
N CYS A 19 -1.22 2.85 -7.27
CA CYS A 19 0.04 2.34 -6.76
C CYS A 19 0.80 1.61 -7.87
N THR A 20 2.07 1.96 -8.07
CA THR A 20 2.93 1.32 -9.09
C THR A 20 3.41 -0.08 -8.68
N LEU A 21 3.38 -0.41 -7.39
CA LEU A 21 3.82 -1.70 -6.87
C LEU A 21 2.71 -2.76 -6.93
N CYS A 22 1.54 -2.49 -6.36
CA CYS A 22 0.43 -3.46 -6.30
C CYS A 22 -0.64 -3.23 -7.37
N GLY A 23 -0.65 -2.07 -8.04
CA GLY A 23 -1.67 -1.71 -9.04
C GLY A 23 -2.99 -1.19 -8.46
N SER A 24 -3.13 -1.11 -7.13
CA SER A 24 -4.37 -0.68 -6.47
C SER A 24 -4.60 0.83 -6.58
N GLY A 25 -5.87 1.22 -6.70
CA GLY A 25 -6.29 2.62 -6.62
C GLY A 25 -6.27 3.12 -5.18
N VAL A 26 -5.64 4.26 -4.93
CA VAL A 26 -5.52 4.89 -3.61
C VAL A 26 -5.83 6.38 -3.64
N CYS A 27 -6.31 6.91 -2.52
CA CYS A 27 -6.53 8.33 -2.35
C CYS A 27 -5.20 9.06 -2.06
N GLY A 28 -5.18 10.38 -2.20
CA GLY A 28 -3.96 11.18 -2.00
C GLY A 28 -3.37 11.11 -0.58
N ALA A 29 -4.16 10.73 0.43
CA ALA A 29 -3.69 10.55 1.80
C ALA A 29 -2.87 9.25 1.98
N HIS A 30 -3.19 8.20 1.21
CA HIS A 30 -2.53 6.89 1.28
C HIS A 30 -1.58 6.62 0.11
N PHE A 31 -1.38 7.62 -0.76
CA PHE A 31 -0.41 7.55 -1.84
C PHE A 31 0.84 8.33 -1.44
N ASP A 32 1.95 7.64 -1.34
CA ASP A 32 3.25 8.24 -1.16
C ASP A 32 3.78 8.76 -2.50
N THR A 33 3.94 10.08 -2.61
CA THR A 33 4.48 10.72 -3.82
C THR A 33 6.00 10.60 -3.92
N GLY A 34 6.71 10.31 -2.83
CA GLY A 34 8.16 10.15 -2.83
C GLY A 34 8.60 8.88 -3.57
N HIS A 35 7.86 7.79 -3.35
CA HIS A 35 8.14 6.45 -3.88
C HIS A 35 7.13 6.03 -4.96
N GLY A 36 6.03 6.78 -5.14
CA GLY A 36 5.02 6.52 -6.16
C GLY A 36 4.17 5.27 -5.87
N CYS A 37 3.99 4.93 -4.59
CA CYS A 37 3.28 3.74 -4.14
C CYS A 37 2.35 4.02 -2.96
N CYS A 38 1.54 3.04 -2.55
CA CYS A 38 0.71 3.19 -1.36
C CYS A 38 1.48 2.95 -0.07
N VAL A 39 0.98 3.48 1.05
CA VAL A 39 1.61 3.37 2.36
C VAL A 39 1.88 1.93 2.80
N ASP A 40 0.97 0.97 2.52
CA ASP A 40 1.21 -0.45 2.83
C ASP A 40 2.43 -1.03 2.09
N CYS A 41 2.56 -0.73 0.80
CA CYS A 41 3.70 -1.18 0.02
C CYS A 41 4.98 -0.46 0.45
N LEU A 42 4.89 0.80 0.85
CA LEU A 42 6.00 1.57 1.40
C LEU A 42 6.48 0.99 2.74
N GLU A 43 5.55 0.62 3.63
CA GLU A 43 5.85 -0.08 4.89
C GLU A 43 6.55 -1.41 4.63
N GLY A 44 6.11 -2.19 3.64
CA GLY A 44 6.81 -3.42 3.24
C GLY A 44 8.22 -3.17 2.66
N LEU A 45 8.41 -2.06 1.94
CA LEU A 45 9.71 -1.68 1.35
C LEU A 45 10.71 -1.18 2.40
N THR A 46 10.21 -0.43 3.39
CA THR A 46 11.02 0.20 4.45
C THR A 46 11.19 -0.71 5.66
N GLY A 47 10.22 -1.61 5.90
CA GLY A 47 10.23 -2.65 6.93
C GLY A 47 10.97 -3.94 6.54
N ALA A 48 11.58 -4.02 5.36
CA ALA A 48 12.47 -5.13 5.00
C ALA A 48 13.79 -5.17 5.83
N GLY A 49 13.93 -4.29 6.84
CA GLY A 49 15.10 -4.18 7.70
C GLY A 49 15.05 -4.98 9.01
N ASP A 50 13.93 -5.62 9.37
CA ASP A 50 13.79 -6.29 10.68
C ASP A 50 13.17 -7.69 10.65
N VAL A 51 13.39 -8.48 9.59
CA VAL A 51 13.28 -9.95 9.71
C VAL A 51 14.61 -10.55 10.17
N GLY A 52 14.83 -10.49 11.49
CA GLY A 52 15.76 -11.39 12.16
C GLY A 52 15.23 -12.84 12.08
N PRO A 53 16.07 -13.85 11.86
CA PRO A 53 15.63 -15.25 11.79
C PRO A 53 15.26 -15.71 13.20
N GLY A 54 13.97 -15.82 13.48
CA GLY A 54 13.43 -16.37 14.72
C GLY A 54 12.71 -17.69 14.51
N ASP A 55 13.25 -18.57 13.67
CA ASP A 55 12.79 -19.94 13.54
C ASP A 55 13.24 -20.73 14.79
N ALA A 56 12.31 -20.98 15.71
CA ALA A 56 12.46 -21.98 16.75
C ALA A 56 11.10 -22.68 16.97
N PRO A 57 10.81 -23.78 16.24
CA PRO A 57 9.75 -24.69 16.66
C PRO A 57 10.21 -25.42 17.93
N GLY A 58 9.41 -25.31 19.00
CA GLY A 58 9.55 -26.10 20.22
C GLY A 58 8.96 -27.49 20.10
#